data_AF-A0AAP0QIN6-F1
#
_entry.id   AF-A0AAP0QIN6-F1
#
_cell.length_a   1.000
_cell.length_b   1.000
_cell.length_c   1.000
_cell.angle_alpha   90.00
_cell.angle_beta   90.00
_cell.angle_gamma   90.00
#
_symmetry.space_group_name_H-M   'P 1'
#
loop_
_entity.id
_entity.type
_entity.pdbx_description
1 polymer ?
#
loop_
_entity_poly.entity_id
_entity_poly.type
_entity_poly.pdbx_seq_one_letter_code
_entity_poly.pdbx_strand_id
1 'polypeptide(L)'
;MPPTLFPNSDSPPAPASQIHPVSSSSPSPSDTWNYIWISIFLYLFKRLSKSNPQSTILLPSQQRNNDSVPRSPAATDRRLNNRPVIGILSHPGDGASGRLNNSKNASYIAASYVKFVESAGARVIPLIYNEPEEILFEKLKLVNGVLLTGGWAKKGLYFQIVEKIFKKILEKNDAGEYFPLYAICLGFELISMIISKDRNILERFNGADQASTLKFIKNSKIEGTVFQRFVPELLKKLSTDCLVMQKHIYGISPERMQENLDLSKFFRILTTSEDIYNKVYVSTVQAYNYPFTGFQWHPEVLT
;
A
#
# COMPACT_ATOMS: atom_id res chain seq x y z
N MET A 1 48.80 2.86 61.45
CA MET A 1 48.06 1.63 61.12
C MET A 1 47.29 1.22 62.38
N PRO A 2 45.95 1.08 62.38
CA PRO A 2 44.94 1.53 61.39
C PRO A 2 44.82 3.09 61.45
N PRO A 3 43.69 3.85 61.45
CA PRO A 3 42.25 3.58 61.15
C PRO A 3 41.49 4.67 60.32
N THR A 4 40.15 4.56 60.28
CA THR A 4 39.13 5.65 60.03
C THR A 4 39.04 6.28 58.61
N LEU A 5 37.95 6.96 58.16
CA LEU A 5 36.64 7.39 58.72
C LEU A 5 35.50 7.27 57.66
N PHE A 6 34.23 7.28 58.12
CA PHE A 6 33.05 7.88 57.44
C PHE A 6 32.63 9.12 58.27
N PRO A 7 31.79 10.08 57.80
CA PRO A 7 31.31 10.38 56.45
C PRO A 7 31.56 11.88 56.07
N ASN A 8 30.92 12.36 54.98
CA ASN A 8 30.30 13.68 54.76
C ASN A 8 29.70 13.64 53.33
N SER A 9 28.46 13.98 52.98
CA SER A 9 27.57 15.09 53.35
C SER A 9 28.04 16.46 52.86
N ASP A 10 27.60 16.82 51.65
CA ASP A 10 27.16 18.18 51.33
C ASP A 10 26.19 18.13 50.14
N SER A 11 24.98 18.65 50.35
CA SER A 11 23.99 18.91 49.30
C SER A 11 23.61 20.39 49.41
N PRO A 12 23.61 21.16 48.32
CA PRO A 12 23.30 22.58 48.40
C PRO A 12 21.86 22.78 48.91
N PRO A 13 21.64 23.74 49.83
CA PRO A 13 20.34 23.89 50.48
C PRO A 13 19.28 24.39 49.49
N ALA A 14 18.06 23.84 49.61
CA ALA A 14 16.91 24.40 48.91
C ALA A 14 16.56 25.78 49.51
N PRO A 15 16.40 26.83 48.68
CA PRO A 15 15.92 28.12 49.17
C PRO A 15 14.47 28.00 49.65
N ALA A 16 14.17 28.57 50.82
CA ALA A 16 12.86 28.45 51.44
C ALA A 16 11.76 29.15 50.63
N SER A 17 10.55 28.59 50.70
CA SER A 17 9.35 29.15 50.07
C SER A 17 8.95 30.50 50.67
N GLN A 18 9.27 31.61 50.00
CA GLN A 18 8.62 32.88 50.28
C GLN A 18 7.22 32.92 49.66
N ILE A 19 6.19 32.92 50.51
CA ILE A 19 4.81 33.17 50.09
C ILE A 19 4.67 34.68 49.86
N HIS A 20 4.71 35.10 48.60
CA HIS A 20 4.29 36.44 48.19
C HIS A 20 2.83 36.38 47.69
N PRO A 21 2.02 37.43 47.90
CA PRO A 21 0.59 37.39 47.63
C PRO A 21 0.28 37.28 46.13
N VAL A 22 -0.79 36.57 45.80
CA VAL A 22 -1.30 36.45 44.42
C VAL A 22 -1.82 37.81 43.96
N SER A 23 -1.04 38.51 43.13
CA SER A 23 -1.54 39.65 42.35
C SER A 23 -2.44 39.13 41.23
N SER A 24 -3.71 39.55 41.21
CA SER A 24 -4.65 39.20 40.15
C SER A 24 -4.31 39.93 38.84
N SER A 25 -3.47 39.34 38.00
CA SER A 25 -3.21 39.84 36.65
C SER A 25 -4.46 39.67 35.78
N SER A 26 -4.99 40.78 35.27
CA SER A 26 -6.03 40.76 34.24
C SER A 26 -5.55 40.02 32.98
N PRO A 27 -6.43 39.31 32.25
CA PRO A 27 -6.03 38.55 31.07
C PRO A 27 -5.41 39.45 30.00
N SER A 28 -4.44 38.89 29.25
CA SER A 28 -3.76 39.64 28.20
C SER A 28 -4.69 39.88 27.00
N PRO A 29 -4.45 40.92 26.17
CA PRO A 29 -5.24 41.11 24.95
C PRO A 29 -5.27 39.86 24.07
N SER A 30 -4.16 39.13 23.96
CA SER A 30 -4.02 37.87 23.22
C SER A 30 -5.02 36.78 23.62
N ASP A 31 -5.37 36.68 24.90
CA ASP A 31 -6.31 35.66 25.38
C ASP A 31 -7.72 35.87 24.82
N THR A 32 -8.13 37.14 24.69
CA THR A 32 -9.46 37.50 24.16
C THR A 32 -9.66 37.10 22.70
N TRP A 33 -8.60 37.14 21.88
CA TRP A 33 -8.66 36.72 20.48
C TRP A 33 -8.91 35.21 20.33
N ASN A 34 -8.34 34.38 21.21
CA ASN A 34 -8.56 32.93 21.17
C ASN A 34 -10.04 32.57 21.42
N TYR A 35 -10.71 33.23 22.37
CA TYR A 35 -12.14 33.02 22.61
C TYR A 35 -13.03 33.48 21.44
N ILE A 36 -12.62 34.50 20.69
CA ILE A 36 -13.31 34.95 19.47
C ILE A 36 -13.23 33.87 18.39
N TRP A 37 -12.05 33.31 18.12
CA TRP A 37 -11.88 32.22 17.15
C TRP A 37 -12.66 30.96 17.53
N ILE A 38 -12.63 30.56 18.81
CA ILE A 38 -13.43 29.42 19.31
C ILE A 38 -14.93 29.68 19.12
N SER A 39 -15.40 30.89 19.42
CA SER A 39 -16.82 31.27 19.25
C SER A 39 -17.25 31.28 17.78
N ILE A 40 -16.41 31.79 16.88
CA ILE A 40 -16.65 31.75 15.42
C ILE A 40 -16.66 30.31 14.90
N PHE A 41 -15.72 29.48 15.34
CA PHE A 41 -15.65 28.07 14.93
C PHE A 41 -16.89 27.28 15.40
N LEU A 42 -17.30 27.45 16.67
CA LEU A 42 -18.52 26.84 17.21
C LEU A 42 -19.78 27.36 16.51
N TYR A 43 -19.85 28.65 16.16
CA TYR A 43 -20.97 29.22 15.40
C TYR A 43 -21.05 28.65 13.98
N LEU A 44 -19.91 28.54 13.27
CA LEU A 44 -19.82 27.90 11.95
C LEU A 44 -20.22 26.42 12.02
N PHE A 45 -19.72 25.67 13.01
CA PHE A 45 -20.08 24.26 13.22
C PHE A 45 -21.59 24.11 13.45
N LYS A 46 -22.18 24.95 14.32
CA LYS A 46 -23.62 24.95 14.63
C LYS A 46 -24.50 25.43 13.47
N ARG A 47 -23.92 26.13 12.48
CA ARG A 47 -24.57 26.51 11.21
C ARG A 47 -24.46 25.40 10.15
N LEU A 48 -23.34 24.68 10.11
CA LEU A 48 -23.13 23.48 9.27
C LEU A 48 -23.99 22.29 9.74
N SER A 49 -24.20 22.12 11.04
CA SER A 49 -25.15 21.16 11.61
C SER A 49 -26.63 21.56 11.46
N LYS A 50 -26.95 22.61 10.68
CA LYS A 50 -28.31 23.04 10.35
C LYS A 50 -28.57 23.03 8.84
N SER A 51 -28.15 21.96 8.17
CA SER A 51 -28.66 21.58 6.84
C SER A 51 -29.82 20.58 6.98
N ASN A 52 -30.80 20.66 6.08
CA ASN A 52 -31.98 19.79 6.10
C ASN A 52 -31.60 18.37 5.65
N PRO A 53 -32.00 17.29 6.36
CA PRO A 53 -31.73 15.92 5.94
C PRO A 53 -32.71 15.47 4.84
N GLN A 54 -32.56 16.02 3.63
CA GLN A 54 -33.24 15.55 2.42
C GLN A 54 -32.23 15.10 1.37
N SER A 55 -31.60 13.96 1.65
CA SER A 55 -30.79 13.20 0.70
C SER A 55 -31.12 11.73 0.87
N THR A 56 -32.29 11.32 0.37
CA THR A 56 -32.67 9.91 0.29
C THR A 56 -31.76 9.25 -0.75
N ILE A 57 -30.67 8.62 -0.29
CA ILE A 57 -29.78 7.83 -1.15
C ILE A 57 -30.53 6.56 -1.55
N LEU A 58 -31.24 6.64 -2.68
CA LEU A 58 -31.91 5.50 -3.27
C LEU A 58 -30.87 4.53 -3.84
N LEU A 59 -30.92 3.27 -3.40
CA LEU A 59 -30.19 2.19 -4.05
C LEU A 59 -30.76 1.95 -5.47
N PRO A 60 -29.98 1.44 -6.44
CA PRO A 60 -30.47 1.14 -7.79
C PRO A 60 -31.67 0.16 -7.83
N SER A 61 -31.93 -0.58 -6.74
CA SER A 61 -33.11 -1.42 -6.55
C SER A 61 -34.40 -0.67 -6.19
N GLN A 62 -34.32 0.59 -5.77
CA GLN A 62 -35.45 1.39 -5.29
C GLN A 62 -36.02 2.35 -6.35
N GLN A 63 -35.38 2.48 -7.51
CA GLN A 63 -35.82 3.36 -8.61
C GLN A 63 -36.44 2.55 -9.75
N ARG A 64 -37.44 1.72 -9.44
CA ARG A 64 -38.28 1.04 -10.43
C ARG A 64 -39.73 0.97 -9.96
N ASN A 65 -40.61 1.64 -10.70
CA ASN A 65 -42.06 1.46 -10.55
C ASN A 65 -42.45 0.03 -10.93
N ASN A 66 -43.68 -0.36 -10.58
CA ASN A 66 -44.26 -1.67 -10.87
C ASN A 66 -44.19 -2.05 -12.37
N ASP A 67 -44.37 -3.35 -12.61
CA ASP A 67 -44.57 -4.04 -13.90
C ASP A 67 -43.34 -4.74 -14.52
N SER A 68 -42.65 -5.55 -13.71
CA SER A 68 -42.02 -6.79 -14.22
C SER A 68 -41.87 -7.84 -13.12
N VAL A 69 -42.25 -9.09 -13.42
CA VAL A 69 -42.08 -10.30 -12.58
C VAL A 69 -40.68 -10.35 -11.94
N PRO A 70 -40.54 -10.72 -10.65
CA PRO A 70 -39.23 -10.84 -10.01
C PRO A 70 -38.38 -11.88 -10.72
N ARG A 71 -37.39 -11.41 -11.49
CA ARG A 71 -36.38 -12.27 -12.13
C ARG A 71 -35.58 -12.95 -11.02
N SER A 72 -35.68 -14.28 -10.93
CA SER A 72 -34.92 -15.09 -9.98
C SER A 72 -33.45 -14.67 -9.95
N PRO A 73 -32.79 -14.66 -8.78
CA PRO A 73 -31.36 -14.33 -8.70
C PRO A 73 -30.60 -15.20 -9.68
N ALA A 74 -29.85 -14.56 -10.59
CA ALA A 74 -29.12 -15.28 -11.64
C ALA A 74 -28.25 -16.35 -10.98
N ALA A 75 -28.40 -17.61 -11.42
CA ALA A 75 -27.77 -18.75 -10.78
C ALA A 75 -26.27 -18.49 -10.66
N THR A 76 -25.79 -18.34 -9.43
CA THR A 76 -24.37 -18.07 -9.17
C THR A 76 -23.55 -19.20 -9.75
N ASP A 77 -22.69 -18.91 -10.73
CA ASP A 77 -21.80 -19.90 -11.30
C ASP A 77 -21.02 -20.55 -10.15
N ARG A 78 -21.15 -21.88 -10.02
CA ARG A 78 -20.53 -22.66 -8.95
C ARG A 78 -19.00 -22.65 -9.01
N ARG A 79 -18.42 -22.11 -10.08
CA ARG A 79 -16.98 -21.86 -10.23
C ARG A 79 -16.51 -20.55 -9.58
N LEU A 80 -17.40 -19.62 -9.24
CA LEU A 80 -17.05 -18.30 -8.67
C LEU A 80 -16.91 -18.33 -7.15
N ASN A 81 -15.70 -18.07 -6.65
CA ASN A 81 -15.46 -17.86 -5.22
C ASN A 81 -15.83 -16.42 -4.81
N ASN A 82 -17.04 -16.24 -4.29
CA ASN A 82 -17.55 -14.95 -3.80
C ASN A 82 -17.05 -14.57 -2.39
N ARG A 83 -16.06 -15.28 -1.82
CA ARG A 83 -15.45 -14.97 -0.50
C ARG A 83 -13.91 -15.13 -0.56
N PRO A 84 -13.21 -14.50 -1.53
CA PRO A 84 -11.80 -14.75 -1.78
C PRO A 84 -10.91 -14.42 -0.57
N VAL A 85 -9.78 -15.10 -0.49
CA VAL A 85 -8.73 -14.87 0.50
C VAL A 85 -7.43 -14.59 -0.25
N ILE A 86 -6.71 -13.54 0.10
CA ILE A 86 -5.43 -13.17 -0.52
C ILE A 86 -4.30 -13.33 0.52
N GLY A 87 -3.21 -13.96 0.10
CA GLY A 87 -1.99 -14.03 0.90
C GLY A 87 -1.19 -12.74 0.74
N ILE A 88 -0.92 -12.02 1.83
CA ILE A 88 -0.01 -10.86 1.79
C ILE A 88 1.32 -11.27 2.43
N LEU A 89 2.42 -11.10 1.71
CA LEU A 89 3.75 -11.40 2.23
C LEU A 89 4.23 -10.30 3.19
N SER A 90 4.63 -10.68 4.40
CA SER A 90 5.23 -9.76 5.38
C SER A 90 6.64 -9.31 4.96
N HIS A 91 6.97 -8.05 5.17
CA HIS A 91 8.31 -7.52 4.92
C HIS A 91 9.21 -7.62 6.18
N PRO A 92 10.56 -7.73 6.04
CA PRO A 92 11.48 -7.74 7.18
C PRO A 92 11.50 -6.43 7.98
N GLY A 93 11.67 -6.57 9.29
CA GLY A 93 11.69 -5.48 10.27
C GLY A 93 10.33 -5.26 10.94
N ASP A 94 10.22 -4.18 11.71
CA ASP A 94 9.04 -3.84 12.52
C ASP A 94 8.09 -2.82 11.86
N GLY A 95 8.40 -2.37 10.65
CA GLY A 95 7.69 -1.30 9.96
C GLY A 95 7.91 0.10 10.55
N ALA A 96 8.80 0.25 11.54
CA ALA A 96 9.01 1.48 12.30
C ALA A 96 10.48 1.81 12.58
N SER A 97 11.40 1.20 11.80
CA SER A 97 12.87 1.38 11.90
C SER A 97 13.45 1.00 13.27
N GLY A 98 12.94 -0.06 13.89
CA GLY A 98 13.37 -0.56 15.19
C GLY A 98 12.67 0.09 16.40
N ARG A 99 11.81 1.10 16.17
CA ARG A 99 11.08 1.83 17.22
C ARG A 99 9.99 1.00 17.90
N LEU A 100 9.53 -0.08 17.27
CA LEU A 100 8.56 -1.02 17.84
C LEU A 100 9.22 -2.35 18.21
N ASN A 101 10.16 -2.86 17.40
CA ASN A 101 10.87 -4.10 17.69
C ASN A 101 12.26 -4.15 17.02
N ASN A 102 13.32 -4.28 17.82
CA ASN A 102 14.71 -4.41 17.34
C ASN A 102 15.14 -5.86 17.02
N SER A 103 14.23 -6.83 17.11
CA SER A 103 14.52 -8.22 16.72
C SER A 103 14.82 -8.33 15.23
N LYS A 104 15.94 -8.98 14.90
CA LYS A 104 16.31 -9.33 13.50
C LYS A 104 15.32 -10.29 12.83
N ASN A 105 14.44 -10.92 13.62
CA ASN A 105 13.38 -11.80 13.14
C ASN A 105 12.00 -11.12 13.15
N ALA A 106 11.91 -9.81 13.40
CA ALA A 106 10.67 -9.07 13.24
C ALA A 106 10.22 -9.04 11.76
N SER A 107 8.90 -9.13 11.57
CA SER A 107 8.24 -8.97 10.28
C SER A 107 6.97 -8.14 10.44
N TYR A 108 6.56 -7.46 9.37
CA TYR A 108 5.36 -6.62 9.38
C TYR A 108 4.61 -6.64 8.05
N ILE A 109 3.34 -6.27 8.08
CA ILE A 109 2.55 -5.92 6.89
C ILE A 109 2.01 -4.51 7.15
N ALA A 110 2.25 -3.56 6.24
CA ALA A 110 1.65 -2.23 6.38
C ALA A 110 0.12 -2.33 6.23
N ALA A 111 -0.62 -1.72 7.15
CA ALA A 111 -2.08 -1.84 7.21
C ALA A 111 -2.81 -1.32 5.96
N SER A 112 -2.14 -0.48 5.14
CA SER A 112 -2.60 -0.07 3.82
C SER A 112 -2.84 -1.25 2.87
N TYR A 113 -1.92 -2.22 2.80
CA TYR A 113 -2.11 -3.42 1.96
C TYR A 113 -3.29 -4.28 2.41
N VAL A 114 -3.53 -4.35 3.72
CA VAL A 114 -4.68 -5.07 4.30
C VAL A 114 -5.98 -4.37 3.91
N LYS A 115 -6.09 -3.06 4.19
CA LYS A 115 -7.24 -2.24 3.79
C LYS A 115 -7.51 -2.27 2.30
N PHE A 116 -6.47 -2.23 1.47
CA PHE A 116 -6.59 -2.29 0.00
C PHE A 116 -7.29 -3.60 -0.43
N VAL A 117 -6.84 -4.75 0.08
CA VAL A 117 -7.47 -6.05 -0.19
C VAL A 117 -8.88 -6.15 0.40
N GLU A 118 -9.10 -5.68 1.63
CA GLU A 118 -10.41 -5.73 2.28
C GLU A 118 -11.44 -4.81 1.62
N SER A 119 -11.03 -3.64 1.11
CA SER A 119 -11.89 -2.71 0.37
C SER A 119 -12.41 -3.30 -0.94
N ALA A 120 -11.68 -4.27 -1.52
CA ALA A 120 -12.11 -5.05 -2.68
C ALA A 120 -13.02 -6.24 -2.33
N GLY A 121 -13.41 -6.42 -1.06
CA GLY A 121 -14.28 -7.49 -0.58
C GLY A 121 -13.60 -8.84 -0.33
N ALA A 122 -12.26 -8.87 -0.30
CA ALA A 122 -11.47 -10.06 0.01
C ALA A 122 -11.05 -10.11 1.49
N ARG A 123 -10.64 -11.29 1.96
CA ARG A 123 -10.02 -11.49 3.28
C ARG A 123 -8.51 -11.63 3.14
N VAL A 124 -7.75 -11.34 4.19
CA VAL A 124 -6.29 -11.47 4.22
C VAL A 124 -5.84 -12.68 5.03
N ILE A 125 -4.82 -13.41 4.55
CA ILE A 125 -3.96 -14.27 5.37
C ILE A 125 -2.53 -13.71 5.31
N PRO A 126 -1.85 -13.52 6.47
CA PRO A 126 -0.45 -13.13 6.49
C PRO A 126 0.46 -14.32 6.17
N LEU A 127 1.20 -14.22 5.06
CA LEU A 127 2.30 -15.10 4.72
C LEU A 127 3.56 -14.54 5.37
N ILE A 128 4.15 -15.22 6.35
CA ILE A 128 5.26 -14.67 7.15
C ILE A 128 6.58 -15.11 6.52
N TYR A 129 7.40 -14.17 6.05
CA TYR A 129 8.58 -14.48 5.22
C TYR A 129 9.66 -15.32 5.94
N ASN A 130 9.61 -15.39 7.27
CA ASN A 130 10.56 -16.09 8.12
C ASN A 130 9.90 -17.11 9.06
N GLU A 131 8.68 -17.56 8.76
CA GLU A 131 8.14 -18.80 9.34
C GLU A 131 8.70 -20.04 8.62
N PRO A 132 8.58 -21.26 9.19
CA PRO A 132 9.01 -22.48 8.51
C PRO A 132 8.31 -22.63 7.15
N GLU A 133 9.06 -23.04 6.13
CA GLU A 133 8.56 -23.06 4.74
C GLU A 133 7.36 -23.98 4.57
N GLU A 134 7.28 -25.04 5.37
CA GLU A 134 6.13 -25.95 5.44
C GLU A 134 4.86 -25.18 5.82
N ILE A 135 4.92 -24.36 6.89
CA ILE A 135 3.78 -23.55 7.37
C ILE A 135 3.41 -22.47 6.36
N LEU A 136 4.42 -21.82 5.76
CA LEU A 136 4.23 -20.82 4.72
C LEU A 136 3.53 -21.40 3.49
N PHE A 137 3.92 -22.60 3.04
CA PHE A 137 3.33 -23.24 1.87
C PHE A 137 2.02 -23.96 2.16
N GLU A 138 1.74 -24.39 3.39
CA GLU A 138 0.36 -24.76 3.79
C GLU A 138 -0.57 -23.54 3.71
N LYS A 139 -0.17 -22.37 4.24
CA LYS A 139 -0.95 -21.13 4.09
C LYS A 139 -1.17 -20.74 2.63
N LEU A 140 -0.16 -20.94 1.76
CA LEU A 140 -0.28 -20.64 0.33
C LEU A 140 -1.34 -21.50 -0.39
N LYS A 141 -1.70 -22.68 0.13
CA LYS A 141 -2.82 -23.50 -0.38
C LYS A 141 -4.19 -22.97 0.05
N LEU A 142 -4.26 -22.17 1.12
CA LEU A 142 -5.52 -21.65 1.68
C LEU A 142 -5.97 -20.32 1.06
N VAL A 143 -5.15 -19.72 0.19
CA VAL A 143 -5.43 -18.43 -0.47
C VAL A 143 -5.73 -18.62 -1.95
N ASN A 144 -6.40 -17.63 -2.55
CA ASN A 144 -6.84 -17.59 -3.94
C ASN A 144 -5.99 -16.65 -4.82
N GLY A 145 -4.88 -16.15 -4.28
CA GLY A 145 -4.00 -15.18 -4.92
C GLY A 145 -3.01 -14.59 -3.90
N VAL A 146 -1.98 -13.90 -4.38
CA VAL A 146 -0.93 -13.30 -3.52
C VAL A 146 -0.69 -11.84 -3.87
N LEU A 147 -0.41 -11.03 -2.83
CA LEU A 147 0.13 -9.68 -2.94
C LEU A 147 1.55 -9.64 -2.36
N LEU A 148 2.51 -9.23 -3.18
CA LEU A 148 3.88 -8.92 -2.78
C LEU A 148 4.02 -7.41 -2.56
N THR A 149 4.42 -7.03 -1.35
CA THR A 149 4.43 -5.63 -0.89
C THR A 149 5.67 -4.85 -1.37
N GLY A 150 5.58 -3.53 -1.31
CA GLY A 150 6.74 -2.65 -1.30
C GLY A 150 7.64 -2.88 -0.08
N GLY A 151 8.82 -2.24 -0.08
CA GLY A 151 9.80 -2.36 1.00
C GLY A 151 11.23 -2.09 0.52
N TRP A 152 12.23 -2.58 1.27
CA TRP A 152 13.65 -2.35 1.02
C TRP A 152 14.47 -3.63 0.75
N ALA A 153 14.06 -4.78 1.28
CA ALA A 153 14.87 -6.01 1.28
C ALA A 153 15.01 -6.66 -0.11
N LYS A 154 16.12 -6.39 -0.81
CA LYS A 154 16.43 -6.96 -2.15
C LYS A 154 17.28 -8.24 -2.15
N LYS A 155 17.68 -8.76 -0.99
CA LYS A 155 18.66 -9.87 -0.83
C LYS A 155 18.33 -10.74 0.38
N GLY A 156 18.98 -11.89 0.50
CA GLY A 156 18.83 -12.83 1.63
C GLY A 156 17.50 -13.59 1.62
N LEU A 157 17.08 -14.08 2.80
CA LEU A 157 15.92 -14.95 2.97
C LEU A 157 14.64 -14.41 2.32
N TYR A 158 14.34 -13.12 2.48
CA TYR A 158 13.15 -12.52 1.88
C TYR A 158 13.12 -12.68 0.35
N PHE A 159 14.25 -12.48 -0.34
CA PHE A 159 14.31 -12.72 -1.79
C PHE A 159 14.06 -14.19 -2.11
N GLN A 160 14.73 -15.11 -1.41
CA GLN A 160 14.61 -16.56 -1.64
C GLN A 160 13.16 -17.04 -1.44
N ILE A 161 12.45 -16.45 -0.48
CA ILE A 161 11.05 -16.76 -0.21
C ILE A 161 10.12 -16.15 -1.28
N VAL A 162 10.37 -14.93 -1.76
CA VAL A 162 9.65 -14.37 -2.92
C VAL A 162 9.85 -15.24 -4.17
N GLU A 163 11.08 -15.71 -4.41
CA GLU A 163 11.45 -16.59 -5.52
C GLU A 163 10.74 -17.96 -5.44
N LYS A 164 10.69 -18.58 -4.25
CA LYS A 164 9.94 -19.83 -4.03
C LYS A 164 8.42 -19.65 -4.13
N ILE A 165 7.86 -18.57 -3.59
CA ILE A 165 6.43 -18.23 -3.73
C ILE A 165 6.09 -18.01 -5.21
N PHE A 166 6.88 -17.21 -5.94
CA PHE A 166 6.64 -16.97 -7.36
C PHE A 166 6.67 -18.27 -8.17
N LYS A 167 7.65 -19.15 -7.90
CA LYS A 167 7.69 -20.48 -8.53
C LYS A 167 6.43 -21.30 -8.23
N LYS A 168 5.94 -21.32 -6.97
CA LYS A 168 4.71 -22.03 -6.60
C LYS A 168 3.45 -21.44 -7.25
N ILE A 169 3.44 -20.13 -7.53
CA ILE A 169 2.35 -19.49 -8.25
C ILE A 169 2.39 -19.82 -9.76
N LEU A 170 3.58 -19.88 -10.37
CA LEU A 170 3.75 -20.38 -11.74
C LEU A 170 3.27 -21.84 -11.84
N GLU A 171 3.79 -22.74 -10.99
CA GLU A 171 3.41 -24.16 -10.94
C GLU A 171 1.89 -24.38 -10.82
N LYS A 172 1.16 -23.49 -10.12
CA LYS A 172 -0.32 -23.53 -10.06
C LYS A 172 -0.99 -23.11 -11.38
N ASN A 173 -0.55 -22.02 -11.99
CA ASN A 173 -1.13 -21.54 -13.24
C ASN A 173 -0.79 -22.46 -14.42
N ASP A 174 0.42 -23.04 -14.45
CA ASP A 174 0.82 -24.06 -15.43
C ASP A 174 -0.02 -25.35 -15.29
N ALA A 175 -0.50 -25.66 -14.07
CA ALA A 175 -1.47 -26.73 -13.80
C ALA A 175 -2.95 -26.35 -14.07
N GLY A 176 -3.21 -25.13 -14.56
CA GLY A 176 -4.55 -24.65 -14.91
C GLY A 176 -5.36 -24.01 -13.77
N GLU A 177 -4.80 -23.82 -12.57
CA GLU A 177 -5.42 -22.97 -11.55
C GLU A 177 -5.24 -21.49 -11.91
N TYR A 178 -6.34 -20.74 -12.04
CA TYR A 178 -6.27 -19.28 -12.13
C TYR A 178 -5.86 -18.69 -10.77
N PHE A 179 -4.56 -18.44 -10.59
CA PHE A 179 -4.00 -17.97 -9.32
C PHE A 179 -3.28 -16.61 -9.50
N PRO A 180 -3.97 -15.46 -9.28
CA PRO A 180 -3.42 -14.13 -9.49
C PRO A 180 -2.29 -13.74 -8.55
N LEU A 181 -1.40 -12.88 -9.08
CA LEU A 181 -0.29 -12.25 -8.35
C LEU A 181 -0.32 -10.74 -8.58
N TYR A 182 -0.38 -9.99 -7.49
CA TYR A 182 -0.17 -8.53 -7.48
C TYR A 182 1.20 -8.24 -6.89
N ALA A 183 2.01 -7.45 -7.58
CA ALA A 183 3.37 -7.13 -7.16
C ALA A 183 3.56 -5.61 -7.14
N ILE A 184 3.78 -5.03 -5.95
CA ILE A 184 3.77 -3.57 -5.74
C ILE A 184 5.16 -3.07 -5.33
N CYS A 185 5.65 -2.03 -6.00
CA CYS A 185 6.97 -1.39 -5.80
C CYS A 185 8.08 -2.45 -5.76
N LEU A 186 8.71 -2.69 -4.59
CA LEU A 186 9.69 -3.75 -4.40
C LEU A 186 9.18 -5.13 -4.89
N GLY A 187 7.90 -5.46 -4.67
CA GLY A 187 7.32 -6.71 -5.16
C GLY A 187 7.49 -6.87 -6.68
N PHE A 188 7.21 -5.81 -7.45
CA PHE A 188 7.42 -5.80 -8.90
C PHE A 188 8.90 -5.87 -9.25
N GLU A 189 9.74 -5.06 -8.61
CA GLU A 189 11.20 -5.06 -8.79
C GLU A 189 11.82 -6.46 -8.59
N LEU A 190 11.40 -7.20 -7.56
CA LEU A 190 11.89 -8.55 -7.28
C LEU A 190 11.42 -9.56 -8.31
N ILE A 191 10.14 -9.53 -8.70
CA ILE A 191 9.62 -10.40 -9.76
C ILE A 191 10.38 -10.16 -11.07
N SER A 192 10.69 -8.91 -11.41
CA SER A 192 11.53 -8.62 -12.57
C SER A 192 12.97 -9.15 -12.44
N MET A 193 13.61 -9.04 -11.27
CA MET A 193 14.94 -9.65 -11.01
C MET A 193 14.94 -11.18 -11.10
N ILE A 194 13.82 -11.84 -10.76
CA ILE A 194 13.67 -13.30 -10.84
C ILE A 194 13.49 -13.74 -12.30
N ILE A 195 12.60 -13.09 -13.05
CA ILE A 195 12.32 -13.43 -14.46
C ILE A 195 13.55 -13.16 -15.34
N SER A 196 14.18 -11.98 -15.21
CA SER A 196 15.35 -11.61 -16.00
C SER A 196 16.60 -12.43 -15.66
N LYS A 197 16.60 -13.09 -14.49
CA LYS A 197 17.75 -13.74 -13.85
C LYS A 197 18.91 -12.79 -13.53
N ASP A 198 18.72 -11.47 -13.70
CA ASP A 198 19.72 -10.44 -13.48
C ASP A 198 19.42 -9.62 -12.20
N ARG A 199 20.37 -9.67 -11.26
CA ARG A 199 20.32 -8.90 -10.00
C ARG A 199 20.56 -7.40 -10.19
N ASN A 200 21.00 -6.98 -11.37
CA ASN A 200 21.29 -5.60 -11.75
C ASN A 200 20.32 -5.07 -12.83
N ILE A 201 19.16 -5.72 -13.02
CA ILE A 201 18.17 -5.30 -14.03
C ILE A 201 17.55 -3.93 -13.67
N LEU A 202 17.57 -3.59 -12.37
CA LEU A 202 17.03 -2.33 -11.84
C LEU A 202 17.99 -1.16 -12.05
N GLU A 203 17.47 -0.04 -12.53
CA GLU A 203 18.16 1.24 -12.62
C GLU A 203 17.72 2.17 -11.47
N ARG A 204 18.48 3.26 -11.25
CA ARG A 204 18.05 4.34 -10.36
C ARG A 204 17.09 5.32 -11.04
N PHE A 205 16.14 5.81 -10.26
CA PHE A 205 15.17 6.86 -10.58
C PHE A 205 14.91 7.70 -9.32
N ASN A 206 14.41 8.92 -9.49
CA ASN A 206 14.18 9.89 -8.42
C ASN A 206 12.67 10.01 -8.11
N GLY A 207 12.00 8.86 -7.93
CA GLY A 207 10.56 8.74 -7.66
C GLY A 207 10.23 8.58 -6.17
N ALA A 208 10.99 9.25 -5.29
CA ALA A 208 10.85 9.13 -3.84
C ALA A 208 9.85 10.15 -3.29
N ASP A 209 8.66 9.68 -2.91
CA ASP A 209 7.56 10.46 -2.32
C ASP A 209 6.94 11.48 -3.28
N GLN A 210 6.67 11.04 -4.51
CA GLN A 210 6.16 11.87 -5.61
C GLN A 210 4.73 11.46 -5.99
N ALA A 211 3.79 12.40 -5.94
CA ALA A 211 2.50 12.26 -6.63
C ALA A 211 2.72 12.50 -8.14
N SER A 212 2.30 11.56 -8.99
CA SER A 212 2.62 11.53 -10.43
C SER A 212 1.44 11.02 -11.27
N THR A 213 1.64 10.91 -12.58
CA THR A 213 0.66 10.44 -13.58
C THR A 213 1.06 9.08 -14.17
N LEU A 214 0.09 8.36 -14.74
CA LEU A 214 0.29 7.15 -15.54
C LEU A 214 0.18 7.48 -17.03
N LYS A 215 1.28 7.43 -17.78
CA LYS A 215 1.26 7.55 -19.23
C LYS A 215 0.93 6.18 -19.84
N PHE A 216 -0.31 6.00 -20.29
CA PHE A 216 -0.74 4.76 -20.95
C PHE A 216 0.00 4.56 -22.27
N ILE A 217 0.45 3.32 -22.53
CA ILE A 217 1.11 2.98 -23.81
C ILE A 217 0.10 3.16 -24.95
N LYS A 218 0.51 3.91 -25.98
CA LYS A 218 -0.32 4.22 -27.15
C LYS A 218 -0.78 2.92 -27.83
N ASN A 219 -2.07 2.84 -28.14
CA ASN A 219 -2.74 1.65 -28.71
C ASN A 219 -2.74 0.39 -27.80
N SER A 220 -2.39 0.49 -26.51
CA SER A 220 -2.52 -0.64 -25.58
C SER A 220 -3.99 -1.04 -25.39
N LYS A 221 -4.29 -2.35 -25.46
CA LYS A 221 -5.62 -2.86 -25.15
C LYS A 221 -5.83 -2.82 -23.63
N ILE A 222 -6.76 -1.97 -23.19
CA ILE A 222 -7.21 -1.85 -21.80
C ILE A 222 -8.10 -3.05 -21.41
N GLU A 223 -8.76 -3.68 -22.36
CA GLU A 223 -9.52 -4.92 -22.16
C GLU A 223 -8.61 -6.07 -21.67
N GLY A 224 -9.08 -6.84 -20.70
CA GLY A 224 -8.33 -7.89 -20.01
C GLY A 224 -7.32 -7.38 -18.98
N THR A 225 -7.12 -6.06 -18.84
CA THR A 225 -6.19 -5.46 -17.86
C THR A 225 -6.90 -5.06 -16.56
N VAL A 226 -6.13 -4.74 -15.51
CA VAL A 226 -6.65 -4.11 -14.28
C VAL A 226 -7.47 -2.84 -14.55
N PHE A 227 -7.15 -2.11 -15.63
CA PHE A 227 -7.82 -0.88 -16.03
C PHE A 227 -9.17 -1.10 -16.75
N GLN A 228 -9.55 -2.34 -17.10
CA GLN A 228 -10.76 -2.62 -17.89
C GLN A 228 -12.06 -2.07 -17.26
N ARG A 229 -12.14 -2.00 -15.92
CA ARG A 229 -13.33 -1.53 -15.20
C ARG A 229 -13.28 -0.04 -14.81
N PHE A 230 -12.23 0.68 -15.20
CA PHE A 230 -12.08 2.10 -14.89
C PHE A 230 -12.90 2.93 -15.88
N VAL A 231 -13.68 3.89 -15.37
CA VAL A 231 -14.47 4.78 -16.25
C VAL A 231 -13.54 5.67 -17.10
N PRO A 232 -13.92 6.04 -18.34
CA PRO A 232 -13.05 6.81 -19.24
C PRO A 232 -12.54 8.13 -18.65
N GLU A 233 -13.34 8.80 -17.80
CA GLU A 233 -12.90 10.01 -17.10
C GLU A 233 -11.75 9.72 -16.12
N LEU A 234 -11.81 8.62 -15.37
CA LEU A 234 -10.75 8.24 -14.43
C LEU A 234 -9.47 7.84 -15.16
N LEU A 235 -9.58 7.16 -16.30
CA LEU A 235 -8.43 6.85 -17.17
C LEU A 235 -7.76 8.13 -17.72
N LYS A 236 -8.58 9.12 -18.13
CA LYS A 236 -8.08 10.45 -18.52
C LYS A 236 -7.38 11.14 -17.34
N LYS A 237 -8.01 11.18 -16.17
CA LYS A 237 -7.47 11.79 -14.95
C LYS A 237 -6.16 11.14 -14.51
N LEU A 238 -6.06 9.81 -14.49
CA LEU A 238 -4.79 9.10 -14.24
C LEU A 238 -3.65 9.52 -15.20
N SER A 239 -3.98 9.96 -16.41
CA SER A 239 -3.01 10.41 -17.42
C SER A 239 -2.58 11.89 -17.29
N THR A 240 -3.35 12.70 -16.55
CA THR A 240 -3.28 14.18 -16.55
C THR A 240 -3.12 14.79 -15.15
N ASP A 241 -3.79 14.22 -14.15
CA ASP A 241 -3.80 14.64 -12.75
C ASP A 241 -2.84 13.75 -11.94
N CYS A 242 -2.14 14.30 -10.94
CA CYS A 242 -1.18 13.56 -10.12
C CYS A 242 -1.84 12.62 -9.09
N LEU A 243 -2.46 11.55 -9.59
CA LEU A 243 -3.32 10.61 -8.85
C LEU A 243 -2.65 9.25 -8.53
N VAL A 244 -1.35 9.07 -8.79
CA VAL A 244 -0.61 7.88 -8.32
C VAL A 244 0.58 8.26 -7.45
N MET A 245 0.80 7.48 -6.38
CA MET A 245 1.86 7.72 -5.41
C MET A 245 3.11 6.87 -5.72
N GLN A 246 4.24 7.53 -5.93
CA GLN A 246 5.55 6.90 -6.19
C GLN A 246 6.42 7.00 -4.93
N LYS A 247 6.96 5.87 -4.45
CA LYS A 247 7.87 5.81 -3.30
C LYS A 247 9.04 4.85 -3.55
N HIS A 248 9.75 5.06 -4.66
CA HIS A 248 10.85 4.20 -5.10
C HIS A 248 12.08 5.00 -5.53
N ILE A 249 13.27 4.41 -5.35
CA ILE A 249 14.56 4.92 -5.89
C ILE A 249 15.17 3.97 -6.93
N TYR A 250 14.45 2.89 -7.24
CA TYR A 250 14.77 1.88 -8.23
C TYR A 250 13.56 1.59 -9.11
N GLY A 251 13.79 1.11 -10.32
CA GLY A 251 12.76 0.71 -11.28
C GLY A 251 13.42 0.15 -12.54
N ILE A 252 12.68 0.05 -13.64
CA ILE A 252 13.21 -0.40 -14.94
C ILE A 252 12.72 0.55 -16.03
N SER A 253 13.60 1.01 -16.92
CA SER A 253 13.19 1.77 -18.10
C SER A 253 12.41 0.90 -19.09
N PRO A 254 11.55 1.49 -19.95
CA PRO A 254 10.86 0.74 -21.01
C PRO A 254 11.82 0.05 -21.98
N GLU A 255 12.98 0.67 -22.23
CA GLU A 255 14.08 0.13 -23.06
C GLU A 255 14.65 -1.16 -22.44
N ARG A 256 15.19 -1.06 -21.23
CA ARG A 256 15.81 -2.20 -20.52
C ARG A 256 14.86 -3.36 -20.24
N MET A 257 13.56 -3.09 -20.11
CA MET A 257 12.51 -4.12 -20.04
C MET A 257 12.25 -4.81 -21.39
N GLN A 258 12.35 -4.10 -22.51
CA GLN A 258 12.14 -4.66 -23.86
C GLN A 258 13.36 -5.44 -24.36
N GLU A 259 14.57 -4.94 -24.11
CA GLU A 259 15.84 -5.60 -24.44
C GLU A 259 16.01 -6.96 -23.74
N ASN A 260 15.57 -7.07 -22.48
CA ASN A 260 15.64 -8.34 -21.76
C ASN A 260 14.56 -9.31 -22.28
N LEU A 261 15.00 -10.29 -23.08
CA LEU A 261 14.12 -11.25 -23.76
C LEU A 261 13.23 -12.09 -22.84
N ASP A 262 13.61 -12.29 -21.57
CA ASP A 262 12.76 -13.02 -20.62
C ASP A 262 11.65 -12.10 -20.07
N LEU A 263 11.96 -10.84 -19.74
CA LEU A 263 10.96 -9.85 -19.33
C LEU A 263 10.00 -9.49 -20.48
N SER A 264 10.49 -9.24 -21.69
CA SER A 264 9.66 -8.79 -22.81
C SER A 264 8.74 -9.87 -23.40
N LYS A 265 9.09 -11.15 -23.22
CA LYS A 265 8.18 -12.29 -23.47
C LYS A 265 7.19 -12.53 -22.35
N PHE A 266 7.51 -12.14 -21.11
CA PHE A 266 6.66 -12.38 -19.95
C PHE A 266 5.61 -11.28 -19.76
N PHE A 267 6.02 -10.01 -19.86
CA PHE A 267 5.21 -8.82 -19.56
C PHE A 267 4.90 -7.96 -20.78
N ARG A 268 3.66 -7.46 -20.83
CA ARG A 268 3.29 -6.26 -21.60
C ARG A 268 3.38 -5.04 -20.67
N ILE A 269 3.96 -3.94 -21.17
CA ILE A 269 3.91 -2.65 -20.49
C ILE A 269 2.51 -2.05 -20.73
N LEU A 270 1.84 -1.61 -19.67
CA LEU A 270 0.54 -0.92 -19.75
C LEU A 270 0.71 0.59 -19.59
N THR A 271 1.53 1.01 -18.62
CA THR A 271 1.79 2.42 -18.34
C THR A 271 3.26 2.66 -18.01
N THR A 272 3.74 3.85 -18.34
CA THR A 272 4.98 4.43 -17.82
C THR A 272 4.70 5.61 -16.90
N SER A 273 5.70 6.04 -16.16
CA SER A 273 5.71 7.29 -15.40
C SER A 273 7.10 7.91 -15.49
N GLU A 274 7.21 9.17 -15.06
CA GLU A 274 8.45 9.95 -15.11
C GLU A 274 8.88 10.33 -13.68
N ASP A 275 10.20 10.40 -13.45
CA ASP A 275 10.78 10.91 -12.21
C ASP A 275 10.90 12.45 -12.23
N ILE A 276 11.38 13.06 -11.16
CA ILE A 276 11.51 14.54 -11.08
C ILE A 276 12.50 15.16 -12.09
N TYR A 277 13.26 14.35 -12.84
CA TYR A 277 14.13 14.79 -13.93
C TYR A 277 13.62 14.32 -15.31
N ASN A 278 12.35 13.92 -15.39
CA ASN A 278 11.67 13.37 -16.56
C ASN A 278 12.25 12.04 -17.07
N LYS A 279 12.98 11.28 -16.23
CA LYS A 279 13.48 9.96 -16.63
C LYS A 279 12.34 8.94 -16.57
N VAL A 280 12.03 8.33 -17.71
CA VAL A 280 10.88 7.42 -17.87
C VAL A 280 11.18 6.02 -17.32
N TYR A 281 10.27 5.50 -16.49
CA TYR A 281 10.25 4.11 -16.02
C TYR A 281 8.91 3.43 -16.31
N VAL A 282 8.92 2.11 -16.34
CA VAL A 282 7.72 1.26 -16.39
C VAL A 282 6.96 1.39 -15.07
N SER A 283 5.69 1.81 -15.12
CA SER A 283 4.88 2.02 -13.91
C SER A 283 3.80 0.95 -13.70
N THR A 284 3.24 0.36 -14.77
CA THR A 284 2.34 -0.81 -14.66
C THR A 284 2.62 -1.82 -15.78
N VAL A 285 2.69 -3.11 -15.43
CA VAL A 285 2.79 -4.25 -16.36
C VAL A 285 1.70 -5.28 -16.12
N GLN A 286 1.39 -6.06 -17.15
CA GLN A 286 0.58 -7.29 -17.01
C GLN A 286 1.26 -8.43 -17.76
N ALA A 287 1.29 -9.62 -17.18
CA ALA A 287 1.82 -10.79 -17.87
C ALA A 287 0.95 -11.19 -19.08
N TYR A 288 1.54 -11.82 -20.09
CA TYR A 288 0.78 -12.30 -21.26
C TYR A 288 -0.04 -13.55 -20.95
N ASN A 289 0.61 -14.55 -20.33
CA ASN A 289 0.05 -15.90 -20.16
C ASN A 289 -0.41 -16.21 -18.72
N TYR A 290 -0.20 -15.26 -17.80
CA TYR A 290 -0.45 -15.43 -16.37
C TYR A 290 -1.31 -14.28 -15.83
N PRO A 291 -2.15 -14.50 -14.80
CA PRO A 291 -2.99 -13.47 -14.17
C PRO A 291 -2.20 -12.53 -13.24
N PHE A 292 -1.02 -12.08 -13.66
CA PHE A 292 -0.09 -11.31 -12.85
C PHE A 292 -0.08 -9.84 -13.28
N THR A 293 -0.12 -8.93 -12.31
CA THR A 293 -0.03 -7.47 -12.54
C THR A 293 1.05 -6.88 -11.64
N GLY A 294 1.99 -6.13 -12.24
CA GLY A 294 3.07 -5.44 -11.53
C GLY A 294 2.85 -3.94 -11.55
N PHE A 295 3.10 -3.28 -10.42
CA PHE A 295 2.95 -1.84 -10.21
C PHE A 295 4.24 -1.30 -9.58
N GLN A 296 4.84 -0.25 -10.14
CA GLN A 296 5.96 0.47 -9.51
C GLN A 296 5.47 1.57 -8.54
N TRP A 297 4.21 1.96 -8.68
CA TRP A 297 3.48 2.90 -7.83
C TRP A 297 2.67 2.17 -6.74
N HIS A 298 2.18 2.92 -5.76
CA HIS A 298 1.49 2.44 -4.57
C HIS A 298 -0.03 2.72 -4.62
N PRO A 299 -0.86 1.81 -5.16
CA PRO A 299 -2.31 1.96 -5.15
C PRO A 299 -2.93 1.93 -3.75
N GLU A 300 -2.23 1.34 -2.77
CA GLU A 300 -2.70 1.17 -1.38
C GLU A 300 -2.55 2.42 -0.50
N VAL A 301 -1.85 3.46 -0.98
CA VAL A 301 -1.52 4.65 -0.17
C VAL A 301 -2.57 5.78 -0.34
N LEU A 302 -3.58 5.57 -1.18
CA LEU A 302 -4.60 6.57 -1.54
C LEU A 302 -5.98 6.27 -0.90
N THR A 303 -5.99 5.62 0.26
CA THR A 303 -7.18 5.18 1.03
C THR A 303 -7.11 5.53 2.52
#